data_AF-A0A0V0UR27-F1
#
_entry.id   AF-A0A0V0UR27-F1
#
_cell.length_a   1.000
_cell.length_b   1.000
_cell.length_c   1.000
_cell.angle_alpha   90.00
_cell.angle_beta   90.00
_cell.angle_gamma   90.00
#
_symmetry.space_group_name_H-M   'P 1'
#
loop_
_entity.id
_entity.type
_entity.pdbx_description
1 polymer ?
#
loop_
_entity_poly.entity_id
_entity_poly.type
_entity_poly.pdbx_seq_one_letter_code
_entity_poly.pdbx_strand_id
1 'polypeptide(L)'
;MNLTGRNLKDYKNSFRGKHLPPVDALKISIQCIEVIREVHEAGFIHRDVKPENFAVEFTGSADKIYLLDFGIARQYRFKNGSLRPARKTSLFYGTTEYASPNAFDEKELGRHDDLISWFYMVVEFYGGFLPWKPYKNNMKLCGQIKRKNFRSTKWLKNLPEEFTEIYETVIKMNYEEEPKYEIFIGKLKMILKRDHGINY
;
A
#
# COMPACT_ATOMS: atom_id res chain seq x y z
N MET A 1 24.17 -1.79 7.36
CA MET A 1 22.73 -1.87 7.68
C MET A 1 22.55 -1.40 9.09
N ASN A 2 21.90 -0.26 9.31
CA ASN A 2 21.45 0.10 10.65
C ASN A 2 20.34 -0.88 11.04
N LEU A 3 20.35 -1.39 12.28
CA LEU A 3 19.23 -2.14 12.82
C LEU A 3 18.03 -1.20 12.87
N THR A 4 17.15 -1.29 11.88
CA THR A 4 15.90 -0.52 11.86
C THR A 4 14.97 -1.03 12.95
N GLY A 5 14.08 -0.15 13.45
CA GLY A 5 13.12 -0.48 14.51
C GLY A 5 12.12 -1.60 14.14
N ARG A 6 11.12 -1.81 15.01
CA ARG A 6 10.11 -2.87 14.86
C ARG A 6 9.34 -2.70 13.53
N ASN A 7 9.09 -3.79 12.81
CA ASN A 7 8.28 -3.74 11.58
C ASN A 7 6.79 -3.42 11.87
N LEU A 8 6.06 -2.89 10.89
CA LEU A 8 4.68 -2.44 11.08
C LEU A 8 3.69 -3.60 11.34
N LYS A 9 3.99 -4.82 10.89
CA LYS A 9 3.18 -6.01 11.23
C LYS A 9 3.22 -6.28 12.72
N ASP A 10 4.41 -6.34 13.29
CA ASP A 10 4.62 -6.61 14.71
C ASP A 10 4.14 -5.44 15.57
N TYR A 11 4.32 -4.21 15.09
CA TYR A 11 3.75 -3.03 15.75
C TYR A 11 2.23 -3.12 15.85
N LYS A 12 1.54 -3.35 14.73
CA LYS A 12 0.08 -3.54 14.70
C LYS A 12 -0.39 -4.73 15.55
N ASN A 13 0.34 -5.85 15.52
CA ASN A 13 -0.03 -7.05 16.28
C ASN A 13 0.13 -6.88 17.80
N SER A 14 0.82 -5.83 18.26
CA SER A 14 0.90 -5.52 19.69
C SER A 14 -0.41 -4.94 20.27
N PHE A 15 -1.35 -4.52 19.40
CA PHE A 15 -2.67 -4.03 19.79
C PHE A 15 -3.71 -5.17 19.83
N ARG A 16 -4.58 -5.18 20.85
CA ARG A 16 -5.58 -6.25 21.08
C ARG A 16 -6.52 -6.48 19.88
N GLY A 17 -6.90 -5.42 19.16
CA GLY A 17 -7.78 -5.49 17.98
C GLY A 17 -7.10 -5.92 16.68
N LYS A 18 -5.76 -6.07 16.68
CA LYS A 18 -4.94 -6.33 15.48
C LYS A 18 -5.10 -5.28 14.37
N HIS A 19 -5.52 -4.08 14.75
CA HIS A 19 -5.53 -2.85 13.98
C HIS A 19 -4.90 -1.74 14.85
N LEU A 20 -4.48 -0.66 14.21
CA LEU A 20 -3.89 0.48 14.90
C LEU A 20 -5.00 1.40 15.44
N PRO A 21 -4.70 2.26 16.43
CA PRO A 21 -5.53 3.42 16.71
C PRO A 21 -5.73 4.25 15.42
N PRO A 22 -6.93 4.80 15.15
CA PRO A 22 -7.22 5.50 13.90
C PRO A 22 -6.21 6.58 13.51
N VAL A 23 -5.80 7.41 14.47
CA VAL A 23 -4.80 8.48 14.26
C VAL A 23 -3.44 7.90 13.83
N ASP A 24 -2.97 6.86 14.51
CA ASP A 24 -1.70 6.20 14.19
C ASP A 24 -1.77 5.52 12.83
N ALA A 25 -2.89 4.85 12.52
CA ALA A 25 -3.14 4.23 11.22
C ALA A 25 -3.00 5.25 10.08
N LEU A 26 -3.61 6.43 10.22
CA LEU A 26 -3.58 7.49 9.21
C LEU A 26 -2.18 8.09 9.07
N LYS A 27 -1.53 8.47 10.18
CA LYS A 27 -0.17 9.07 10.16
C LYS A 27 0.87 8.12 9.57
N ILE A 28 0.86 6.85 9.98
CA ILE A 28 1.75 5.82 9.45
C ILE A 28 1.47 5.61 7.96
N SER A 29 0.20 5.55 7.56
CA SER A 29 -0.17 5.39 6.15
C SER A 29 0.30 6.54 5.27
N ILE A 30 0.26 7.78 5.77
CA ILE A 30 0.80 8.97 5.07
C ILE A 30 2.32 8.82 4.87
N GLN A 31 3.07 8.49 5.92
CA GLN A 31 4.52 8.29 5.78
C GLN A 31 4.85 7.11 4.84
N CYS A 32 4.09 6.02 4.89
CA CYS A 32 4.30 4.90 3.97
C CYS A 32 4.16 5.30 2.50
N ILE A 33 3.16 6.11 2.13
CA ILE A 33 3.00 6.54 0.73
C ILE A 33 4.07 7.56 0.31
N GLU A 34 4.57 8.38 1.25
CA GLU A 34 5.70 9.27 1.01
C GLU A 34 6.97 8.47 0.67
N VAL A 35 7.30 7.43 1.46
CA VAL A 35 8.46 6.57 1.15
C VAL A 35 8.26 5.80 -0.16
N ILE A 36 7.04 5.32 -0.45
CA ILE A 36 6.73 4.68 -1.74
C ILE A 36 6.93 5.66 -2.90
N ARG A 37 6.54 6.94 -2.74
CA ARG A 37 6.79 7.98 -3.75
C ARG A 37 8.29 8.14 -4.00
N GLU A 38 9.11 8.22 -2.95
CA GLU A 38 10.57 8.36 -3.10
C GLU A 38 11.18 7.19 -3.90
N VAL A 39 10.72 5.95 -3.66
CA VAL A 39 11.16 4.77 -4.43
C VAL A 39 10.77 4.90 -5.92
N HIS A 40 9.55 5.35 -6.18
CA HIS A 40 9.08 5.59 -7.55
C HIS A 40 9.85 6.71 -8.25
N GLU A 41 10.13 7.82 -7.56
CA GLU A 41 10.94 8.92 -8.08
C GLU A 41 12.37 8.49 -8.42
N ALA A 42 12.93 7.57 -7.63
CA ALA A 42 14.21 6.91 -7.92
C ALA A 42 14.16 5.93 -9.11
N GLY A 43 12.99 5.71 -9.72
CA GLY A 43 12.83 4.90 -10.93
C GLY A 43 12.59 3.41 -10.68
N PHE A 44 12.19 3.02 -9.46
CA PHE A 44 11.93 1.64 -9.06
C PHE A 44 10.47 1.44 -8.63
N ILE A 45 9.97 0.22 -8.84
CA ILE A 45 8.71 -0.29 -8.27
C ILE A 45 9.11 -1.36 -7.26
N HIS A 46 8.58 -1.31 -6.06
CA HIS A 46 8.93 -2.21 -4.97
C HIS A 46 8.39 -3.63 -5.21
N ARG A 47 7.14 -3.76 -5.67
CA ARG A 47 6.43 -5.02 -5.98
C ARG A 47 6.10 -5.92 -4.78
N ASP A 48 6.43 -5.50 -3.57
CA ASP A 48 6.10 -6.22 -2.32
C ASP A 48 5.85 -5.27 -1.14
N VAL A 49 5.02 -4.25 -1.39
CA VAL A 49 4.56 -3.33 -0.35
C VAL A 49 3.67 -4.11 0.64
N LYS A 50 4.14 -4.26 1.88
CA LYS A 50 3.45 -4.97 2.96
C LYS A 50 3.95 -4.51 4.33
N PRO A 51 3.19 -4.71 5.43
CA PRO A 51 3.59 -4.23 6.75
C PRO A 51 4.94 -4.76 7.25
N GLU A 52 5.34 -5.98 6.86
CA GLU A 52 6.65 -6.55 7.20
C GLU A 52 7.83 -5.78 6.60
N ASN A 53 7.63 -5.17 5.44
CA ASN A 53 8.66 -4.43 4.72
C ASN A 53 8.72 -2.96 5.13
N PHE A 54 7.93 -2.54 6.12
CA PHE A 54 8.07 -1.22 6.72
C PHE A 54 8.53 -1.35 8.16
N ALA A 55 9.49 -0.54 8.56
CA ALA A 55 9.92 -0.39 9.95
C ALA A 55 9.60 1.00 10.47
N VAL A 56 9.22 1.06 11.76
CA VAL A 56 9.04 2.31 12.49
C VAL A 56 10.15 2.49 13.49
N GLU A 57 10.77 3.66 13.46
CA GLU A 57 11.75 4.12 14.45
C GLU A 57 11.11 5.19 15.32
N PHE A 58 10.89 4.86 16.60
CA PHE A 58 10.36 5.78 17.61
C PHE A 58 11.54 6.59 18.18
N THR A 59 11.78 7.78 17.65
CA THR A 59 12.89 8.65 18.09
C THR A 59 12.52 9.57 19.26
N GLY A 60 11.26 9.58 19.68
CA GLY A 60 10.74 10.48 20.72
C GLY A 60 10.45 11.91 20.23
N SER A 61 11.13 12.38 19.18
CA SER A 61 10.86 13.66 18.51
C SER A 61 9.97 13.56 17.27
N ALA A 62 10.11 12.47 16.51
CA ALA A 62 9.26 12.14 15.37
C ALA A 62 9.40 10.67 15.00
N ASP A 63 8.28 9.97 14.85
CA ASP A 63 8.31 8.59 14.37
C ASP A 63 8.65 8.60 12.89
N LYS A 64 9.65 7.80 12.50
CA LYS A 64 10.10 7.71 11.11
C LYS A 64 9.84 6.33 10.54
N ILE A 65 9.19 6.31 9.37
CA ILE A 65 8.96 5.09 8.59
C ILE A 65 10.09 4.86 7.59
N TYR A 66 10.54 3.61 7.51
CA TYR A 66 11.51 3.13 6.52
C TYR A 66 10.90 1.99 5.72
N LEU A 67 11.13 1.99 4.40
CA LEU A 67 10.84 0.86 3.53
C LEU A 67 12.08 -0.02 3.40
N LEU A 68 11.89 -1.32 3.57
CA LEU A 68 12.89 -2.38 3.63
C LEU A 68 12.68 -3.38 2.50
N ASP A 69 13.70 -4.20 2.25
CA ASP A 69 13.66 -5.35 1.33
C ASP A 69 13.31 -5.02 -0.13
N PHE A 70 14.32 -4.58 -0.87
CA PHE A 70 14.26 -4.34 -2.31
C PHE A 70 14.58 -5.59 -3.14
N GLY A 71 14.58 -6.80 -2.55
CA GLY A 71 15.02 -8.02 -3.20
C GLY A 71 14.25 -8.39 -4.47
N ILE A 72 12.99 -7.95 -4.56
CA ILE A 72 12.16 -8.07 -5.75
C ILE A 72 11.74 -6.73 -6.34
N ALA A 73 12.40 -5.64 -5.99
CA ALA A 73 12.18 -4.36 -6.66
C ALA A 73 12.57 -4.45 -8.14
N ARG A 74 11.98 -3.59 -8.98
CA ARG A 74 12.23 -3.56 -10.42
C ARG A 74 12.34 -2.14 -10.92
N GLN A 75 13.40 -1.86 -11.67
CA GLN A 75 13.54 -0.60 -12.36
C GLN A 75 12.47 -0.50 -13.47
N TYR A 76 11.66 0.56 -13.44
CA TYR A 76 10.60 0.79 -14.43
C TYR A 76 10.94 1.91 -15.43
N ARG A 77 11.98 2.70 -15.13
CA ARG A 77 12.57 3.69 -16.05
C ARG A 77 13.93 3.21 -16.59
N PHE A 78 14.33 3.73 -17.74
CA PHE A 78 15.70 3.68 -18.21
C PHE A 78 16.53 4.80 -17.57
N LYS A 79 17.86 4.79 -17.77
CA LYS A 79 18.76 5.84 -17.23
C LYS A 79 18.44 7.25 -17.71
N ASN A 80 17.83 7.37 -18.89
CA ASN A 80 17.37 8.64 -19.48
C ASN A 80 15.99 9.07 -18.97
N GLY A 81 15.41 8.36 -18.00
CA GLY A 81 14.10 8.66 -17.40
C GLY A 81 12.89 8.12 -18.17
N SER A 82 13.06 7.59 -19.39
CA SER A 82 11.92 7.07 -20.16
C SER A 82 11.39 5.76 -19.58
N LEU A 83 10.08 5.53 -19.73
CA LEU A 83 9.40 4.34 -19.24
C LEU A 83 9.88 3.09 -20.01
N ARG A 84 10.13 2.00 -19.29
CA ARG A 84 10.40 0.70 -19.91
C ARG A 84 9.10 0.09 -20.43
N PRO A 85 9.07 -0.53 -21.62
CA PRO A 85 7.88 -1.21 -22.10
C PRO A 85 7.42 -2.32 -21.15
N ALA A 86 6.12 -2.44 -20.94
CA ALA A 86 5.53 -3.52 -20.16
C ALA A 86 5.86 -4.88 -20.80
N ARG A 87 6.34 -5.84 -20.01
CA ARG A 87 6.49 -7.22 -20.48
C ARG A 87 5.11 -7.84 -20.72
N LYS A 88 5.04 -8.76 -21.70
CA LYS A 88 3.84 -9.57 -21.97
C LYS A 88 3.44 -10.42 -20.76
N THR A 89 4.43 -10.89 -20.00
CA THR A 89 4.23 -11.71 -18.81
C THR A 89 5.24 -11.32 -17.75
N SER A 90 4.77 -11.09 -16.54
CA SER A 90 5.58 -10.97 -15.33
C SER A 90 5.05 -11.98 -14.33
N LEU A 91 5.87 -12.96 -13.97
CA LEU A 91 5.54 -13.92 -12.92
C LEU A 91 5.07 -13.19 -11.65
N PHE A 92 4.19 -13.85 -10.91
CA PHE A 92 3.75 -13.35 -9.61
C PHE A 92 4.95 -13.25 -8.65
N TYR A 93 5.13 -12.05 -8.09
CA TYR A 93 6.05 -11.78 -7.00
C TYR A 93 5.27 -11.11 -5.86
N GLY A 94 5.77 -11.26 -4.64
CA GLY A 94 5.25 -10.59 -3.46
C GLY A 94 4.24 -11.41 -2.65
N THR A 95 3.51 -10.73 -1.79
CA THR A 95 2.71 -11.36 -0.73
C THR A 95 1.21 -11.36 -1.06
N THR A 96 0.60 -12.55 -1.09
CA THR A 96 -0.79 -12.79 -1.51
C THR A 96 -1.81 -11.84 -0.87
N GLU A 97 -1.67 -11.53 0.42
CA GLU A 97 -2.56 -10.62 1.13
C GLU A 97 -2.64 -9.22 0.52
N TYR A 98 -1.50 -8.67 0.07
CA TYR A 98 -1.38 -7.27 -0.33
C TYR A 98 -1.17 -7.09 -1.83
N ALA A 99 -0.80 -8.14 -2.56
CA ALA A 99 -0.62 -8.07 -4.01
C ALA A 99 -1.88 -7.57 -4.72
N SER A 100 -1.70 -6.71 -5.74
CA SER A 100 -2.79 -6.23 -6.60
C SER A 100 -3.35 -7.37 -7.45
N PRO A 101 -4.59 -7.27 -7.97
CA PRO A 101 -5.10 -8.25 -8.93
C PRO A 101 -4.23 -8.43 -10.18
N ASN A 102 -3.53 -7.37 -10.62
CA ASN A 102 -2.65 -7.44 -11.78
C ASN A 102 -1.48 -8.41 -11.58
N ALA A 103 -0.98 -8.55 -10.34
CA ALA A 103 0.04 -9.54 -10.01
C ALA A 103 -0.47 -10.98 -10.23
N PHE A 104 -1.71 -11.27 -9.81
CA PHE A 104 -2.34 -12.58 -10.05
C PHE A 104 -2.68 -12.83 -11.52
N ASP A 105 -2.78 -11.77 -12.32
CA ASP A 105 -2.98 -11.82 -13.76
C ASP A 105 -1.65 -11.86 -14.54
N GLU A 106 -0.51 -11.91 -13.84
CA GLU A 106 0.84 -11.91 -14.41
C GLU A 106 1.14 -10.75 -15.36
N LYS A 107 0.50 -9.60 -15.11
CA LYS A 107 0.77 -8.35 -15.84
C LYS A 107 2.05 -7.70 -15.33
N GLU A 108 2.68 -6.88 -16.15
CA GLU A 108 3.75 -6.00 -15.67
C GLU A 108 3.19 -5.08 -14.58
N LEU A 109 3.85 -5.09 -13.41
CA LEU A 109 3.44 -4.28 -12.28
C LEU A 109 3.94 -2.85 -12.46
N GLY A 110 3.05 -1.90 -12.23
CA GLY A 110 3.29 -0.46 -12.28
C GLY A 110 3.32 0.18 -10.89
N ARG A 111 3.49 1.51 -10.87
CA ARG A 111 3.44 2.30 -9.64
C ARG A 111 2.09 2.19 -8.93
N HIS A 112 1.01 2.05 -9.70
CA HIS A 112 -0.34 1.85 -9.18
C HIS A 112 -0.48 0.53 -8.42
N ASP A 113 0.28 -0.51 -8.75
CA ASP A 113 0.20 -1.79 -8.06
C ASP A 113 0.79 -1.70 -6.64
N ASP A 114 1.89 -0.98 -6.45
CA ASP A 114 2.41 -0.64 -5.11
C ASP A 114 1.41 0.19 -4.31
N LEU A 115 0.66 1.09 -4.96
CA LEU A 115 -0.41 1.87 -4.32
C LEU A 115 -1.65 1.04 -3.96
N ILE A 116 -2.00 0.02 -4.75
CA ILE A 116 -3.06 -0.94 -4.39
C ILE A 116 -2.64 -1.70 -3.13
N SER A 117 -1.39 -2.16 -3.07
CA SER A 117 -0.84 -2.84 -1.91
C SER A 117 -0.80 -1.94 -0.68
N TRP A 118 -0.36 -0.69 -0.82
CA TRP A 118 -0.43 0.32 0.22
C TRP A 118 -1.87 0.53 0.70
N PHE A 119 -2.83 0.71 -0.21
CA PHE A 119 -4.22 0.92 0.17
C PHE A 119 -4.80 -0.27 0.97
N TYR A 120 -4.46 -1.50 0.59
CA TYR A 120 -4.82 -2.69 1.37
C TYR A 120 -4.19 -2.67 2.77
N MET A 121 -2.96 -2.18 2.92
CA MET A 121 -2.37 -1.95 4.25
C MET A 121 -3.16 -0.90 5.04
N VAL A 122 -3.52 0.24 4.42
CA VAL A 122 -4.28 1.31 5.10
C VAL A 122 -5.61 0.79 5.62
N VAL A 123 -6.37 0.04 4.79
CA VAL A 123 -7.64 -0.56 5.22
C VAL A 123 -7.42 -1.54 6.37
N GLU A 124 -6.37 -2.33 6.32
CA GLU A 124 -6.07 -3.27 7.39
C GLU A 124 -5.63 -2.56 8.69
N PHE A 125 -4.84 -1.49 8.60
CA PHE A 125 -4.39 -0.70 9.73
C PHE A 125 -5.55 0.04 10.40
N TYR A 126 -6.46 0.60 9.62
CA TYR A 126 -7.57 1.41 10.11
C TYR A 126 -8.80 0.57 10.47
N GLY A 127 -9.23 -0.31 9.57
CA GLY A 127 -10.46 -1.10 9.69
C GLY A 127 -10.27 -2.54 10.18
N GLY A 128 -9.03 -3.04 10.23
CA GLY A 128 -8.70 -4.38 10.75
C GLY A 128 -9.09 -5.56 9.85
N PHE A 129 -9.76 -5.33 8.72
CA PHE A 129 -10.35 -6.39 7.91
C PHE A 129 -10.06 -6.24 6.41
N LEU A 130 -9.64 -7.34 5.79
CA LEU A 130 -9.55 -7.51 4.34
C LEU A 130 -10.33 -8.77 3.92
N PRO A 131 -11.30 -8.69 2.99
CA PRO A 131 -12.19 -9.82 2.67
C PRO A 131 -11.48 -11.11 2.22
N TRP A 132 -10.30 -10.98 1.61
CA TRP A 132 -9.53 -12.10 1.06
C TRP A 132 -8.46 -12.65 2.00
N LYS A 133 -8.14 -11.94 3.09
CA LYS A 133 -7.03 -12.31 3.98
C LYS A 133 -7.18 -13.69 4.65
N PRO A 134 -8.38 -14.16 5.04
CA PRO A 134 -8.54 -15.53 5.52
C PRO A 134 -8.10 -16.60 4.50
N TYR A 135 -8.07 -16.27 3.22
CA TYR A 135 -7.74 -17.18 2.11
C TYR A 135 -6.32 -16.98 1.58
N LYS A 136 -5.44 -16.32 2.33
CA LYS A 136 -4.07 -15.99 1.91
C LYS A 136 -3.21 -17.18 1.45
N ASN A 137 -3.47 -18.37 1.99
CA ASN A 137 -2.75 -19.60 1.63
C ASN A 137 -3.34 -20.27 0.38
N ASN A 138 -4.48 -19.81 -0.13
CA ASN A 138 -5.10 -20.26 -1.37
C ASN A 138 -5.02 -19.13 -2.40
N MET A 139 -3.89 -19.06 -3.11
CA MET A 139 -3.59 -18.00 -4.08
C MET A 139 -4.69 -17.83 -5.13
N LYS A 140 -5.25 -18.93 -5.64
CA LYS A 140 -6.33 -18.92 -6.63
C LYS A 140 -7.60 -18.25 -6.07
N LEU A 141 -8.03 -18.66 -4.88
CA LEU A 141 -9.22 -18.10 -4.24
C LEU A 141 -9.01 -16.64 -3.81
N CYS A 142 -7.83 -16.30 -3.28
CA CYS A 142 -7.49 -14.92 -2.92
C CYS A 142 -7.56 -14.00 -4.15
N GLY A 143 -6.95 -14.41 -5.26
CA GLY A 143 -7.02 -13.68 -6.53
C GLY A 143 -8.45 -13.55 -7.07
N GLN A 144 -9.29 -14.60 -6.96
CA GLN A 144 -10.70 -14.54 -7.36
C GLN A 144 -11.50 -13.51 -6.54
N ILE A 145 -11.36 -13.54 -5.20
CA ILE A 145 -12.05 -12.60 -4.30
C ILE A 145 -11.57 -11.17 -4.56
N LYS A 146 -10.26 -10.96 -4.71
CA LYS A 146 -9.69 -9.67 -5.05
C LYS A 146 -10.25 -9.13 -6.37
N ARG A 147 -10.30 -9.92 -7.45
CA ARG A 147 -10.90 -9.48 -8.74
C ARG A 147 -12.37 -9.08 -8.60
N LYS A 148 -13.16 -9.80 -7.81
CA LYS A 148 -14.57 -9.47 -7.54
C LYS A 148 -14.69 -8.14 -6.79
N ASN A 149 -13.86 -7.93 -5.76
CA ASN A 149 -13.84 -6.70 -4.97
C ASN A 149 -13.07 -5.55 -5.63
N PHE A 150 -12.29 -5.84 -6.68
CA PHE A 150 -11.61 -4.83 -7.47
C PHE A 150 -12.61 -3.93 -8.18
N ARG A 151 -13.75 -4.50 -8.61
CA ARG A 151 -14.82 -3.77 -9.30
C ARG A 151 -15.87 -3.16 -8.36
N SER A 152 -15.80 -3.43 -7.05
CA SER A 152 -16.83 -3.02 -6.09
C SER A 152 -16.23 -2.43 -4.83
N THR A 153 -16.78 -1.30 -4.39
CA THR A 153 -16.39 -0.60 -3.16
C THR A 153 -17.21 -1.01 -1.94
N LYS A 154 -18.15 -1.97 -2.08
CA LYS A 154 -19.06 -2.39 -0.99
C LYS A 154 -18.34 -2.87 0.27
N TRP A 155 -17.12 -3.37 0.15
CA TRP A 155 -16.31 -3.82 1.28
C TRP A 155 -15.69 -2.67 2.09
N LEU A 156 -15.76 -1.43 1.57
CA LEU A 156 -15.31 -0.20 2.22
C LEU A 156 -16.44 0.57 2.91
N LYS A 157 -17.69 0.08 2.87
CA LYS A 157 -18.90 0.82 3.27
C LYS A 157 -18.93 1.39 4.71
N ASN A 158 -18.08 0.88 5.60
CA ASN A 158 -17.99 1.29 7.01
C ASN A 158 -16.72 2.10 7.28
N LEU A 159 -15.98 2.50 6.24
CA LEU A 159 -14.78 3.32 6.33
C LEU A 159 -15.12 4.76 5.88
N PRO A 160 -14.27 5.76 6.23
CA PRO A 160 -14.41 7.12 5.72
C PRO A 160 -14.54 7.15 4.19
N GLU A 161 -15.37 8.06 3.67
CA GLU A 161 -15.67 8.14 2.22
C GLU A 161 -14.42 8.29 1.36
N GLU A 162 -13.40 8.97 1.90
CA GLU A 162 -12.10 9.17 1.26
C GLU A 162 -11.41 7.86 0.89
N PHE A 163 -11.63 6.78 1.65
CA PHE A 163 -11.08 5.46 1.30
C PHE A 163 -11.67 4.93 0.00
N THR A 164 -12.97 5.18 -0.24
CA THR A 164 -13.64 4.79 -1.48
C THR A 164 -13.07 5.60 -2.65
N GLU A 165 -12.90 6.91 -2.48
CA GLU A 165 -12.35 7.79 -3.51
C GLU A 165 -10.89 7.45 -3.86
N ILE A 166 -10.05 7.19 -2.85
CA ILE A 166 -8.67 6.73 -3.03
C ILE A 166 -8.69 5.41 -3.83
N TYR A 167 -9.47 4.43 -3.39
CA TYR A 167 -9.51 3.12 -4.03
C TYR A 167 -9.95 3.22 -5.49
N GLU A 168 -11.06 3.89 -5.76
CA GLU A 168 -11.59 4.05 -7.11
C GLU A 168 -10.63 4.75 -8.06
N THR A 169 -9.82 5.68 -7.54
CA THR A 169 -8.78 6.33 -8.33
C THR A 169 -7.66 5.35 -8.66
N VAL A 170 -7.09 4.69 -7.64
CA VAL A 170 -5.93 3.81 -7.80
C VAL A 170 -6.23 2.60 -8.69
N ILE A 171 -7.43 1.99 -8.58
CA ILE A 171 -7.79 0.81 -9.39
C ILE A 171 -8.01 1.11 -10.88
N LYS A 172 -8.25 2.37 -11.25
CA LYS A 172 -8.45 2.81 -12.64
C LYS A 172 -7.14 3.13 -13.35
N MET A 173 -6.06 3.26 -12.58
CA MET A 173 -4.74 3.57 -13.13
C MET A 173 -4.15 2.40 -13.91
N ASN A 174 -3.26 2.75 -14.85
CA ASN A 174 -2.48 1.79 -15.63
C ASN A 174 -0.97 1.97 -15.42
N TYR A 175 -0.20 1.07 -16.04
CA TYR A 175 1.26 0.98 -15.91
C TYR A 175 2.02 2.27 -16.24
N GLU A 176 1.53 3.04 -17.21
CA GLU A 176 2.22 4.23 -17.74
C GLU A 176 1.93 5.48 -16.91
N GLU A 177 0.78 5.52 -16.24
CA GLU A 177 0.32 6.69 -15.49
C GLU A 177 1.19 7.00 -14.27
N GLU A 178 1.40 8.29 -14.03
CA GLU A 178 2.07 8.79 -12.83
C GLU A 178 1.05 9.07 -11.73
N PRO A 179 1.16 8.42 -10.56
CA PRO A 179 0.25 8.69 -9.47
C PRO A 179 0.38 10.12 -8.94
N LYS A 180 -0.76 10.76 -8.70
CA LYS A 180 -0.83 12.05 -8.01
C LYS A 180 -0.83 11.79 -6.49
N TYR A 181 0.31 11.37 -5.94
CA TYR A 181 0.45 10.93 -4.54
C TYR A 181 -0.17 11.90 -3.52
N GLU A 182 0.00 13.21 -3.74
CA GLU A 182 -0.52 14.27 -2.87
C GLU A 182 -2.05 14.26 -2.73
N ILE A 183 -2.79 13.78 -3.74
CA ILE A 183 -4.24 13.65 -3.62
C ILE A 183 -4.59 12.61 -2.56
N PHE A 184 -3.90 11.46 -2.55
CA PHE A 184 -4.16 10.40 -1.57
C PHE A 184 -3.72 10.80 -0.16
N ILE A 185 -2.58 11.49 -0.04
CA ILE A 185 -2.10 12.06 1.22
C ILE A 185 -3.12 13.08 1.76
N GLY A 186 -3.56 14.01 0.92
CA GLY A 186 -4.56 15.03 1.27
C GLY A 186 -5.86 14.42 1.77
N LYS A 187 -6.32 13.33 1.13
CA LYS A 187 -7.51 12.57 1.56
C LYS A 187 -7.35 11.97 2.96
N LEU A 188 -6.20 11.37 3.30
CA LEU A 188 -5.96 10.89 4.67
C LEU A 188 -5.85 12.04 5.68
N LYS A 189 -5.25 13.17 5.31
CA LYS A 189 -5.18 14.38 6.15
C LYS A 189 -6.56 15.00 6.40
N MET A 190 -7.48 14.93 5.43
CA MET A 190 -8.87 15.36 5.62
C MET A 190 -9.56 14.57 6.73
N ILE A 191 -9.37 13.25 6.78
CA ILE A 191 -9.91 12.40 7.85
C ILE A 191 -9.31 12.80 9.20
N LEU A 192 -7.99 12.99 9.29
CA LEU A 192 -7.32 13.44 10.53
C LEU A 192 -7.90 14.76 11.05
N LYS A 193 -8.14 15.71 10.15
CA LYS A 193 -8.69 17.01 10.51
C LYS A 193 -10.17 16.92 10.91
N ARG A 194 -11.00 16.25 10.09
CA ARG A 194 -12.46 16.15 10.27
C ARG A 194 -12.82 15.33 11.50
N ASP A 195 -12.22 14.16 11.65
CA ASP A 195 -12.66 13.15 12.61
C ASP A 195 -11.85 13.19 13.92
N HIS A 196 -10.67 13.81 13.90
CA HIS A 196 -9.76 13.85 15.05
C HIS A 196 -9.25 15.24 15.43
N GLY A 197 -9.59 16.29 14.67
CA GLY A 197 -9.14 17.67 14.96
C GLY A 197 -7.62 17.89 14.81
N ILE A 198 -6.93 17.00 14.10
CA ILE A 198 -5.46 17.04 13.94
C ILE A 198 -5.11 17.70 12.60
N ASN A 199 -4.33 18.79 12.65
CA ASN A 199 -3.67 19.34 11.47
C ASN A 199 -2.28 18.70 11.34
N TYR A 200 -2.10 17.84 10.34
CA TYR A 200 -0.89 17.06 10.08
C TYR A 200 -0.33 17.38 8.69
#